data_AF-A0A836U9L4-F1
#
_entry.id   AF-A0A836U9L4-F1
#
_cell.length_a   1.000
_cell.length_b   1.000
_cell.length_c   1.000
_cell.angle_alpha   90.00
_cell.angle_beta   90.00
_cell.angle_gamma   90.00
#
_symmetry.space_group_name_H-M   'P 1'
#
loop_
_entity.id
_entity.type
_entity.pdbx_description
1 polymer ?
#
loop_
_entity_poly.entity_id
_entity_poly.type
_entity_poly.pdbx_seq_one_letter_code
_entity_poly.pdbx_strand_id
1 'polypeptide(L)'
;MAIGLSVEAAELLEHFRFRSDEEMQLRLRDETRRAEIGHELADVLYFVLLMSANLGYDVSTILRQKLELSAHNYPVEQARGVNEKYTEL
;
A
#
# COMPACT_ATOMS: atom_id res chain seq x y z
N MET A 1 -14.95 9.46 -6.16
CA MET A 1 -13.97 9.17 -5.09
C MET A 1 -13.14 7.93 -5.42
N ALA A 2 -13.75 6.75 -5.58
CA ALA A 2 -12.99 5.53 -5.92
C ALA A 2 -12.20 5.63 -7.25
N ILE A 3 -12.74 6.36 -8.24
CA ILE A 3 -12.00 6.66 -9.49
C ILE A 3 -10.70 7.43 -9.19
N GLY A 4 -10.75 8.45 -8.32
CA GLY A 4 -9.56 9.21 -7.92
C GLY A 4 -8.52 8.32 -7.26
N LEU A 5 -8.92 7.52 -6.27
CA LEU A 5 -8.04 6.51 -5.66
C LEU A 5 -7.37 5.59 -6.69
N SER A 6 -8.13 5.13 -7.69
CA SER A 6 -7.60 4.26 -8.74
C SER A 6 -6.63 4.96 -9.69
N VAL A 7 -6.79 6.27 -9.90
CA VAL A 7 -5.89 7.09 -10.72
C VAL A 7 -4.58 7.30 -9.97
N GLU A 8 -4.62 7.79 -8.72
CA GLU A 8 -3.39 8.02 -7.94
C GLU A 8 -2.61 6.71 -7.69
N ALA A 9 -3.31 5.59 -7.52
CA ALA A 9 -2.66 4.29 -7.42
C ALA A 9 -1.96 3.87 -8.73
N ALA A 10 -2.49 4.30 -9.88
CA ALA A 10 -1.85 4.08 -11.18
C ALA A 10 -0.65 5.01 -11.36
N GLU A 11 -0.74 6.28 -10.97
CA GLU A 11 0.38 7.24 -10.99
C GLU A 11 1.53 6.75 -10.08
N LEU A 12 1.21 6.27 -8.88
CA LEU A 12 2.18 5.59 -8.01
C LEU A 12 2.84 4.40 -8.70
N LEU A 13 2.05 3.55 -9.39
CA LEU A 13 2.55 2.37 -10.09
C LEU A 13 3.52 2.73 -11.23
N GLU A 14 3.34 3.87 -11.90
CA GLU A 14 4.23 4.32 -12.98
C GLU A 14 5.68 4.50 -12.51
N HIS A 15 5.90 4.84 -11.24
CA HIS A 15 7.25 4.94 -10.68
C HIS A 15 8.01 3.60 -10.62
N PHE A 16 7.28 2.47 -10.59
CA PHE A 16 7.84 1.11 -10.47
C PHE A 16 7.81 0.34 -11.79
N ARG A 17 6.97 0.76 -12.75
CA ARG A 17 6.82 0.07 -14.03
C ARG A 17 8.14 0.08 -14.82
N PHE A 18 8.49 -1.08 -15.38
CA PHE A 18 9.71 -1.28 -16.18
C PHE A 18 11.01 -0.96 -15.43
N ARG A 19 11.05 -1.23 -14.12
CA ARG A 19 12.26 -1.09 -13.29
C ARG A 19 12.59 -2.41 -12.61
N SER A 20 13.88 -2.73 -12.53
CA SER A 20 14.37 -3.79 -11.65
C SER A 20 14.48 -3.33 -10.20
N ASP A 21 14.62 -4.26 -9.27
CA ASP A 21 14.84 -3.94 -7.86
C ASP A 21 16.11 -3.09 -7.66
N GLU A 22 17.18 -3.37 -8.42
CA GLU A 22 18.44 -2.61 -8.37
C GLU A 22 18.26 -1.16 -8.84
N GLU A 23 17.54 -0.96 -9.95
CA GLU A 23 17.21 0.38 -10.45
C GLU A 23 16.34 1.15 -9.46
N MET A 24 15.39 0.47 -8.81
CA MET A 24 14.56 1.08 -7.77
C MET A 24 15.37 1.48 -6.54
N GLN A 25 16.34 0.67 -6.11
CA GLN A 25 17.23 1.04 -5.01
C GLN A 25 18.06 2.29 -5.32
N LEU A 26 18.54 2.43 -6.57
CA LEU A 26 19.24 3.64 -6.99
C LEU A 26 18.31 4.87 -7.03
N ARG A 27 17.10 4.72 -7.57
CA ARG A 27 16.10 5.80 -7.60
C ARG A 27 15.70 6.26 -6.20
N LEU A 28 15.53 5.35 -5.24
CA LEU A 28 15.17 5.69 -3.86
C LEU A 28 16.26 6.44 -3.09
N ARG A 29 17.51 6.46 -3.61
CA ARG A 29 18.61 7.29 -3.10
C ARG A 29 18.64 8.70 -3.69
N ASP A 30 17.95 8.92 -4.81
CA ASP A 30 17.75 10.26 -5.37
C ASP A 30 16.59 10.93 -4.61
N GLU A 31 16.90 12.03 -3.92
CA GLU A 31 15.92 12.74 -3.08
C GLU A 31 14.71 13.25 -3.87
N THR A 32 14.92 13.66 -5.12
CA THR A 32 13.85 14.17 -5.98
C THR A 32 12.90 13.03 -6.34
N ARG A 33 13.45 11.89 -6.78
CA ARG A 33 12.64 10.72 -7.14
C ARG A 33 11.93 10.10 -5.94
N ARG A 34 12.59 10.11 -4.78
CA ARG A 34 11.99 9.67 -3.53
C ARG A 34 10.82 10.57 -3.11
N ALA A 35 10.95 11.89 -3.31
CA ALA A 35 9.87 12.84 -3.03
C ALA A 35 8.67 12.64 -3.96
N GLU A 36 8.91 12.44 -5.28
CA GLU A 36 7.84 12.13 -6.24
C GLU A 36 7.01 10.91 -5.80
N ILE A 37 7.67 9.77 -5.50
CA ILE A 37 6.98 8.56 -5.00
C ILE A 37 6.22 8.85 -3.69
N GLY A 38 6.80 9.68 -2.81
CA GLY A 38 6.18 10.07 -1.55
C GLY A 38 4.91 10.90 -1.74
N HIS A 39 4.85 11.76 -2.75
CA HIS A 39 3.64 12.52 -3.09
C HIS A 39 2.53 11.60 -3.59
N GLU A 40 2.83 10.69 -4.52
CA GLU A 40 1.82 9.74 -5.03
C GLU A 40 1.28 8.81 -3.92
N LEU A 41 2.15 8.40 -2.98
CA LEU A 41 1.71 7.68 -1.78
C LEU A 41 0.76 8.51 -0.91
N ALA A 42 1.03 9.81 -0.76
CA ALA A 42 0.18 10.71 0.00
C ALA A 42 -1.16 10.94 -0.70
N ASP A 43 -1.19 11.01 -2.03
CA ASP A 43 -2.42 11.18 -2.82
C ASP A 43 -3.32 9.95 -2.76
N VAL A 44 -2.75 8.74 -2.81
CA VAL A 44 -3.46 7.49 -2.53
C VAL A 44 -4.07 7.51 -1.12
N LEU A 45 -3.26 7.86 -0.11
CA LEU A 45 -3.74 7.94 1.27
C LEU A 45 -4.84 9.00 1.43
N TYR A 46 -4.71 10.16 0.78
CA TYR A 46 -5.69 11.22 0.80
C TYR A 46 -7.05 10.71 0.32
N PHE A 47 -7.11 9.99 -0.81
CA PHE A 47 -8.39 9.43 -1.28
C PHE A 47 -8.96 8.36 -0.35
N VAL A 48 -8.12 7.53 0.29
CA VAL A 48 -8.59 6.59 1.33
C VAL A 48 -9.22 7.34 2.50
N LEU A 49 -8.58 8.39 2.99
CA LEU A 49 -9.09 9.21 4.10
C LEU A 49 -10.38 9.93 3.71
N LEU A 50 -10.43 10.54 2.52
CA LEU A 50 -11.61 11.23 2.00
C LEU A 50 -12.81 10.27 1.84
N MET A 51 -12.57 9.07 1.29
CA MET A 51 -13.60 8.04 1.17
C MET A 51 -14.10 7.59 2.54
N SER A 52 -13.19 7.37 3.48
CA SER A 52 -13.53 6.95 4.84
C SER A 52 -14.39 7.99 5.55
N ALA A 53 -14.00 9.27 5.47
CA ALA A 53 -14.79 10.37 6.02
C ALA A 53 -16.18 10.46 5.40
N ASN A 54 -16.28 10.38 4.07
CA ASN A 54 -17.57 10.49 3.37
C ASN A 54 -18.50 9.29 3.57
N LEU A 55 -17.94 8.11 3.87
CA LEU A 55 -18.71 6.89 4.16
C LEU A 55 -18.97 6.68 5.65
N GLY A 56 -18.45 7.55 6.53
CA GLY A 56 -18.62 7.44 7.98
C GLY A 56 -17.78 6.33 8.63
N TYR A 57 -16.67 5.95 8.02
CA TYR A 57 -15.75 4.94 8.54
C TYR A 57 -14.61 5.57 9.35
N ASP A 58 -14.34 5.03 10.54
CA ASP A 58 -13.06 5.22 11.24
C ASP A 58 -12.03 4.24 10.66
N VAL A 59 -11.28 4.72 9.68
CA VAL A 59 -10.24 3.93 9.00
C VAL A 59 -9.13 3.47 9.96
N SER A 60 -8.85 4.21 11.03
CA SER A 60 -7.82 3.79 12.00
C SER A 60 -8.27 2.55 12.75
N THR A 61 -9.53 2.53 13.20
CA THR A 61 -10.12 1.36 13.87
C THR A 61 -10.21 0.17 12.92
N ILE A 62 -10.70 0.36 11.70
CA ILE A 62 -10.83 -0.71 10.69
C ILE A 62 -9.47 -1.31 10.35
N LEU A 63 -8.43 -0.47 10.19
CA LEU A 63 -7.07 -0.95 9.91
C LEU A 63 -6.53 -1.83 11.04
N ARG A 64 -6.71 -1.44 12.32
CA ARG A 64 -6.26 -2.24 13.47
C ARG A 64 -6.95 -3.60 13.53
N GLN A 65 -8.28 -3.62 13.39
CA GLN A 65 -9.04 -4.87 13.34
C GLN A 65 -8.58 -5.78 12.19
N LYS A 66 -8.27 -5.18 11.02
CA LYS A 66 -7.77 -5.94 9.88
C LYS A 66 -6.37 -6.51 10.14
N LEU A 67 -5.48 -5.77 10.81
CA LEU A 67 -4.15 -6.24 11.18
C LEU A 67 -4.22 -7.41 12.17
N GLU A 68 -5.11 -7.35 13.17
CA GLU A 68 -5.35 -8.47 14.10
C GLU A 68 -5.83 -9.73 13.37
N LEU A 69 -6.80 -9.59 12.46
CA LEU A 69 -7.28 -10.69 11.63
C LEU A 69 -6.17 -11.25 10.73
N SER A 70 -5.36 -10.38 10.12
CA SER A 70 -4.20 -10.82 9.32
C SER A 70 -3.17 -11.56 10.16
N ALA A 71 -2.88 -11.12 11.38
CA ALA A 71 -1.95 -11.81 12.28
C ALA A 71 -2.47 -13.19 12.69
N HIS A 72 -3.78 -13.34 12.86
CA HIS A 72 -4.41 -14.64 13.10
C HIS A 72 -4.33 -15.57 11.89
N ASN A 73 -4.61 -15.04 10.69
CA ASN A 73 -4.63 -15.83 9.45
C ASN A 73 -3.21 -16.17 8.94
N TYR A 74 -2.21 -15.36 9.26
CA TYR A 74 -0.83 -15.55 8.80
C TYR A 74 0.13 -15.62 10.00
N PRO A 75 0.14 -16.72 10.77
CA PRO A 75 1.09 -16.89 11.86
C PRO A 75 2.53 -16.83 11.34
N VAL A 76 3.41 -16.09 12.01
CA VAL A 76 4.82 -15.87 11.57
C VAL A 76 5.55 -17.20 11.33
N GLU A 77 5.34 -18.19 12.19
CA GLU A 77 5.98 -19.51 12.11
C GLU A 77 5.59 -20.30 10.85
N GLN A 78 4.46 -19.96 10.21
CA GLN A 78 3.93 -20.66 9.04
C GLN A 78 4.04 -19.82 7.77
N ALA A 79 3.89 -18.50 7.88
CA ALA A 79 3.78 -17.60 6.74
C ALA A 79 5.08 -16.89 6.35
N ARG A 80 6.14 -16.96 7.17
CA ARG A 80 7.38 -16.21 6.89
C ARG A 80 8.10 -16.75 5.67
N GLY A 81 8.23 -15.92 4.64
CA GLY A 81 8.92 -16.28 3.38
C GLY A 81 8.07 -17.14 2.45
N VAL A 82 6.80 -17.37 2.79
CA VAL A 82 5.84 -18.14 2.00
C VAL A 82 4.83 -17.16 1.40
N ASN A 83 4.57 -17.29 0.10
CA ASN A 83 3.60 -16.46 -0.62
C ASN A 83 2.34 -17.27 -0.96
N GLU A 84 1.84 -18.00 0.03
CA GLU A 84 0.61 -18.79 -0.07
C GLU A 84 -0.50 -18.08 0.71
N LYS A 85 -1.74 -18.29 0.27
CA LYS A 85 -2.89 -17.75 0.97
C LYS A 85 -3.08 -18.52 2.27
N TYR A 86 -3.63 -17.91 3.32
CA TYR A 86 -3.86 -18.60 4.61
C TYR A 86 -4.72 -19.88 4.52
N THR A 87 -5.48 -20.06 3.45
CA THR A 87 -6.23 -21.29 3.17
C THR A 87 -5.35 -22.44 2.65
N GLU A 88 -4.10 -22.14 2.32
CA GLU A 88 -3.10 -23.00 1.71
C GLU A 88 -1.81 -23.08 2.56
N LEU A 89 -1.73 -22.34 3.68
CA LEU A 89 -0.64 -22.39 4.67
C LEU A 89 -0.65 -23.68 5.51
#